data_AF-A0A2S6AZV3-F1
#
_entry.id   AF-A0A2S6AZV3-F1
#
_cell.length_a   1.000
_cell.length_b   1.000
_cell.length_c   1.000
_cell.angle_alpha   90.00
_cell.angle_beta   90.00
_cell.angle_gamma   90.00
#
_symmetry.space_group_name_H-M   'P 1'
#
loop_
_entity.id
_entity.type
_entity.pdbx_description
1 polymer ?
#
loop_
_entity_poly.entity_id
_entity_poly.type
_entity_poly.pdbx_seq_one_letter_code
_entity_poly.pdbx_strand_id
1 'polypeptide(L)'
;LARYLGLLLVEGADLAALEDRVYVRTIGGLKRIDALWRRLDPRFLDPLAFDTHSKIGVPGLIDAYATGNVLLANAPGVGVL
;
A
#
# COMPACT_ATOMS: atom_id res chain seq x y z
N LEU A 1 1.32 3.56 17.08
CA LEU A 1 2.60 3.93 16.45
C LEU A 1 2.43 5.09 15.47
N ALA A 2 1.55 4.97 14.47
CA ALA A 2 1.26 6.05 13.51
C ALA A 2 1.02 7.42 14.19
N ARG A 3 0.12 7.48 15.19
CA ARG A 3 -0.14 8.70 15.97
C ARG A 3 1.10 9.30 16.65
N TYR A 4 1.99 8.47 17.19
CA TYR A 4 3.20 8.94 17.87
C TYR A 4 4.20 9.53 16.88
N LEU A 5 4.27 9.00 15.67
CA LEU A 5 5.19 9.42 14.62
C LEU A 5 4.60 10.48 13.68
N GLY A 6 3.36 10.93 13.92
CA GLY A 6 2.68 11.87 13.03
C GLY A 6 2.35 11.31 11.64
N LEU A 7 2.28 9.98 11.48
CA LEU A 7 1.94 9.33 10.23
C LEU A 7 0.43 9.12 10.11
N LEU A 8 -0.09 9.15 8.88
CA LEU A 8 -1.46 8.76 8.58
C LEU A 8 -1.64 7.25 8.81
N LEU A 9 -2.65 6.88 9.58
CA LEU A 9 -3.12 5.50 9.66
C LEU A 9 -4.18 5.32 8.57
N VAL A 10 -3.99 4.31 7.72
CA VAL A 10 -4.85 4.04 6.56
C VAL A 10 -5.12 2.54 6.46
N GLU A 11 -6.26 2.21 5.87
CA GLU A 11 -6.64 0.86 5.46
C GLU A 11 -6.56 0.74 3.92
N GLY A 12 -6.64 -0.48 3.39
CA GLY A 12 -6.58 -0.72 1.94
C GLY A 12 -7.64 0.08 1.16
N ALA A 13 -8.84 0.25 1.72
CA ALA A 13 -9.92 1.03 1.12
C ALA A 13 -9.66 2.54 1.06
N ASP A 14 -8.80 3.06 1.93
CA ASP A 14 -8.37 4.47 1.91
C ASP A 14 -7.36 4.73 0.79
N LEU A 15 -6.77 3.67 0.22
CA LEU A 15 -5.73 3.76 -0.78
C LEU A 15 -6.26 3.45 -2.18
N ALA A 16 -5.60 4.01 -3.19
CA ALA A 16 -5.83 3.71 -4.59
C ALA A 16 -4.50 3.69 -5.33
N ALA A 17 -4.25 2.65 -6.13
CA ALA A 17 -3.19 2.66 -7.13
C ALA A 17 -3.78 3.07 -8.48
N LEU A 18 -3.23 4.11 -9.10
CA LEU A 18 -3.66 4.65 -10.38
C LEU A 18 -2.40 5.05 -11.15
N GLU A 19 -2.27 4.59 -12.40
CA GLU A 19 -1.11 4.88 -13.26
C GLU A 19 0.22 4.62 -12.52
N ASP A 20 0.33 3.43 -11.92
CA ASP A 20 1.48 2.99 -11.14
C ASP A 20 1.87 3.89 -9.94
N ARG A 21 0.97 4.78 -9.48
CA ARG A 21 1.20 5.64 -8.31
C ARG A 21 0.16 5.37 -7.25
N VAL A 22 0.54 5.54 -5.98
CA VAL A 22 -0.36 5.31 -4.84
C VAL A 22 -0.86 6.63 -4.27
N TYR A 23 -2.15 6.66 -3.94
CA TYR A 23 -2.84 7.80 -3.39
C TYR A 23 -3.64 7.40 -2.16
N VAL A 24 -3.80 8.34 -1.23
CA VAL A 24 -4.77 8.29 -0.14
C VAL A 24 -6.01 9.07 -0.57
N ARG A 25 -7.19 8.50 -0.37
CA ARG A 25 -8.49 9.16 -0.54
C ARG A 25 -8.71 10.08 0.65
N THR A 26 -8.85 11.37 0.37
CA THR A 26 -9.18 12.38 1.37
C THR A 26 -10.48 13.08 0.97
N ILE A 27 -11.07 13.84 1.90
CA ILE A 27 -12.24 14.67 1.63
C ILE A 27 -11.93 15.70 0.52
N GLY A 28 -10.69 16.16 0.42
CA GLY A 28 -10.22 17.08 -0.62
C GLY A 28 -9.80 16.40 -1.93
N GLY A 29 -10.01 15.10 -2.07
CA GLY A 29 -9.60 14.30 -3.23
C GLY A 29 -8.38 13.42 -2.96
N LEU A 30 -7.78 12.92 -4.05
CA LEU A 30 -6.63 12.01 -3.99
C LEU A 30 -5.35 12.76 -3.65
N LYS A 31 -4.64 12.29 -2.62
CA LYS A 31 -3.34 12.79 -2.22
C LYS A 31 -2.28 11.72 -2.44
N ARG A 32 -1.30 11.99 -3.31
CA ARG A 32 -0.21 11.05 -3.61
C ARG A 32 0.60 10.74 -2.35
N ILE A 33 1.03 9.48 -2.21
CA ILE A 33 2.00 9.04 -1.21
C ILE A 33 3.21 8.40 -1.89
N ASP A 34 4.40 8.64 -1.34
CA ASP A 34 5.65 8.08 -1.84
C ASP A 34 6.14 6.89 -1.02
N ALA A 35 5.61 6.70 0.19
CA ALA A 35 6.00 5.63 1.08
C ALA A 35 4.81 5.11 1.89
N LEU A 36 4.75 3.79 2.06
CA LEU A 36 3.75 3.10 2.85
C LEU A 36 4.45 2.18 3.85
N TRP A 37 4.21 2.43 5.14
CA TRP A 37 4.60 1.49 6.19
C TRP A 37 3.49 0.49 6.44
N ARG A 38 3.63 -0.72 5.89
CA ARG A 38 2.70 -1.83 6.08
C ARG A 38 2.88 -2.51 7.44
N ARG A 39 1.74 -2.94 8.00
CA ARG A 39 1.64 -3.78 9.21
C ARG A 39 0.87 -5.06 8.94
N LEU A 40 0.94 -5.53 7.69
CA LEU A 40 0.10 -6.54 7.06
C LEU A 40 0.98 -7.61 6.41
N ASP A 41 0.53 -8.86 6.39
CA ASP A 41 1.19 -9.97 5.68
C ASP A 41 1.24 -9.69 4.16
N PRO A 42 2.40 -9.87 3.48
CA PRO A 42 2.52 -9.61 2.05
C PRO A 42 1.44 -10.25 1.18
N ARG A 43 0.91 -11.42 1.55
CA ARG A 43 -0.10 -12.15 0.77
C ARG A 43 -1.39 -11.36 0.55
N PHE A 44 -1.73 -10.44 1.45
CA PHE A 44 -2.95 -9.64 1.32
C PHE A 44 -2.69 -8.22 0.80
N LEU A 45 -1.45 -7.86 0.43
CA LEU A 45 -1.09 -6.50 -0.02
C LEU A 45 -1.81 -6.08 -1.29
N ASP A 46 -1.91 -6.99 -2.26
CA ASP A 46 -2.43 -6.69 -3.57
C ASP A 46 -3.19 -7.93 -4.09
N PRO A 47 -4.52 -7.84 -4.24
CA PRO A 47 -5.30 -8.96 -4.73
C PRO A 47 -5.03 -9.30 -6.20
N LEU A 48 -4.42 -8.40 -6.98
CA LEU A 48 -4.06 -8.68 -8.37
C LEU A 48 -2.74 -9.46 -8.47
N ALA A 49 -1.83 -9.27 -7.50
CA ALA A 49 -0.50 -9.88 -7.53
C ALA A 49 -0.37 -11.15 -6.66
N PHE A 50 -1.15 -11.27 -5.58
CA PHE A 50 -1.01 -12.36 -4.59
C PHE A 50 -2.28 -13.19 -4.39
N ASP A 51 -3.22 -12.71 -3.57
CA ASP A 51 -4.45 -13.43 -3.22
C ASP A 51 -5.67 -12.66 -3.69
N THR A 52 -6.33 -13.17 -4.74
CA THR A 52 -7.54 -12.58 -5.34
C THR A 52 -8.73 -12.51 -4.38
N HIS A 53 -8.70 -13.25 -3.26
CA HIS A 53 -9.71 -13.16 -2.20
C HIS A 53 -9.39 -12.10 -1.13
N SER A 54 -8.22 -11.45 -1.19
CA SER A 54 -7.89 -10.36 -0.28
C SER A 54 -8.86 -9.19 -0.41
N LYS A 55 -9.45 -8.79 0.72
CA LYS A 55 -10.36 -7.63 0.83
C LYS A 55 -9.73 -6.42 1.51
N ILE A 56 -8.48 -6.56 1.96
CA ILE A 56 -7.77 -5.55 2.76
C ILE A 56 -6.55 -4.96 2.04
N GLY A 57 -6.23 -5.50 0.87
CA GLY A 57 -5.15 -5.01 0.01
C GLY A 57 -5.55 -3.84 -0.87
N VAL A 58 -4.57 -3.38 -1.65
CA VAL A 58 -4.72 -2.31 -2.62
C VAL A 58 -4.40 -2.90 -4.00
N PRO A 59 -5.41 -3.06 -4.89
CA PRO A 59 -5.18 -3.55 -6.24
C PRO A 59 -4.16 -2.67 -6.99
N GLY A 60 -3.12 -3.27 -7.57
CA GLY A 60 -2.07 -2.57 -8.34
C GLY A 60 -0.97 -1.93 -7.51
N LEU A 61 -0.94 -2.18 -6.19
CA LEU A 61 0.11 -1.69 -5.29
C LEU A 61 1.47 -2.28 -5.62
N ILE A 62 1.52 -3.54 -6.04
CA ILE A 62 2.79 -4.20 -6.37
C ILE A 62 3.37 -3.67 -7.67
N ASP A 63 2.55 -3.33 -8.65
CA ASP A 63 3.01 -2.69 -9.89
C ASP A 63 3.60 -1.30 -9.60
N ALA A 64 2.93 -0.51 -8.76
CA ALA A 64 3.44 0.78 -8.30
C ALA A 64 4.77 0.67 -7.53
N TYR A 65 4.94 -0.38 -6.72
CA TYR A 65 6.18 -0.66 -6.03
C TYR A 65 7.29 -1.10 -6.99
N ALA A 66 6.99 -2.04 -7.90
CA ALA A 66 7.94 -2.59 -8.86
C ALA A 66 8.47 -1.55 -9.85
N THR A 67 7.63 -0.56 -10.20
CA THR A 67 8.02 0.60 -11.02
C THR A 67 8.76 1.70 -10.24
N GLY A 68 8.93 1.55 -8.93
CA GLY A 68 9.67 2.49 -8.08
C GLY A 68 8.89 3.75 -7.69
N ASN A 69 7.57 3.77 -7.92
CA ASN A 69 6.71 4.93 -7.65
C ASN A 69 6.23 5.03 -6.20
N VAL A 70 6.40 3.97 -5.40
CA VAL A 70 6.13 3.92 -3.96
C VAL A 70 7.14 3.03 -3.23
N LEU A 71 7.58 3.45 -2.05
CA LEU A 71 8.39 2.64 -1.13
C LEU A 71 7.48 1.84 -0.20
N LEU A 72 7.69 0.52 -0.11
CA LEU A 72 7.02 -0.34 0.87
C LEU A 72 7.96 -0.69 2.01
N ALA A 73 7.60 -0.31 3.24
CA ALA A 73 8.30 -0.71 4.45
C ALA A 73 7.39 -1.63 5.27
N ASN A 74 7.76 -2.86 5.62
CA ASN A 74 8.90 -3.61 5.11
C ASN A 74 8.68 -4.00 3.63
N ALA A 75 9.75 -4.25 2.88
CA ALA A 75 9.63 -4.70 1.50
C ALA A 75 8.83 -6.02 1.41
N PRO A 76 8.07 -6.28 0.32
CA PRO A 76 7.53 -7.61 0.03
C PRO A 76 8.66 -8.64 -0.07
N GLY A 77 8.48 -9.85 0.45
CA GLY A 77 9.45 -10.96 0.35
C GLY A 77 10.45 -11.11 1.51
N VAL A 78 10.51 -10.18 2.46
CA VAL A 78 11.45 -10.26 3.62
C VAL A 78 11.21 -11.43 4.59
N GLY A 79 10.15 -12.24 4.40
CA GLY A 79 9.83 -13.40 5.23
C GLY A 79 10.31 -14.75 4.68
N VAL A 80 11.13 -14.75 3.62
CA VAL A 80 11.64 -15.96 2.94
C VAL A 80 13.05 -16.36 3.43
N LEU A 81 13.64 -15.63 4.39
CA LEU A 81 14.95 -15.91 4.97
C LEU A 81 14.89 -16.96 6.10
#